data_AF-A0A7S2B4Y5-F1
#
_entry.id   AF-A0A7S2B4Y5-F1
#
_cell.length_a   1.000
_cell.length_b   1.000
_cell.length_c   1.000
_cell.angle_alpha   90.00
_cell.angle_beta   90.00
_cell.angle_gamma   90.00
#
_symmetry.space_group_name_H-M   'P 1'
#
loop_
_entity.id
_entity.type
_entity.pdbx_description
1 polymer ?
#
loop_
_entity_poly.entity_id
_entity_poly.type
_entity_poly.pdbx_seq_one_letter_code
_entity_poly.pdbx_strand_id
1 'polypeptide(L)'
;IDTDNLPWECRQLGGRTPGWPEEQRTASWVKETCSNNHENCMTSRCCKDPGHQCFEKDSSFAMCAPSCTEGMNLEDRWDWKPWSCKVLGARTPGAPPVITEPRPAS
;
A
#
# COMPACT_ATOMS: atom_id res chain seq x y z
N ILE A 1 31.84 -15.83 -15.40
CA ILE A 1 33.23 -15.53 -14.98
C ILE A 1 33.66 -14.36 -15.84
N ASP A 2 33.92 -13.23 -15.19
CA ASP A 2 34.40 -12.03 -15.89
C ASP A 2 35.84 -12.32 -16.30
N THR A 3 36.06 -12.56 -17.60
CA THR A 3 37.34 -13.13 -18.10
C THR A 3 38.23 -12.04 -18.70
N ASP A 4 37.70 -10.84 -18.85
CA ASP A 4 38.38 -9.74 -19.49
C ASP A 4 38.76 -8.73 -18.41
N ASN A 5 40.05 -8.73 -18.05
CA ASN A 5 40.67 -7.86 -17.05
C ASN A 5 40.79 -6.40 -17.54
N LEU A 6 39.73 -5.91 -18.20
CA LEU A 6 39.61 -4.54 -18.66
C LEU A 6 39.23 -3.67 -17.45
N PRO A 7 39.95 -2.57 -17.19
CA PRO A 7 39.62 -1.67 -16.11
C PRO A 7 38.27 -1.05 -16.40
N TRP A 8 37.27 -1.38 -15.58
CA TRP A 8 36.00 -0.70 -15.63
C TRP A 8 36.18 0.71 -15.06
N GLU A 9 35.84 1.70 -15.85
CA GLU A 9 35.76 3.08 -15.40
C GLU A 9 34.55 3.22 -14.48
N CYS A 10 34.79 3.63 -13.23
CA CYS A 10 33.73 3.88 -12.25
C CYS A 10 32.92 5.14 -12.61
N ARG A 11 32.03 5.02 -13.60
CA ARG A 11 31.09 6.08 -13.99
C ARG A 11 29.78 5.96 -13.23
N GLN A 12 29.37 7.05 -12.60
CA GLN A 12 28.06 7.16 -11.95
C GLN A 12 26.95 7.14 -13.01
N LEU A 13 26.32 5.99 -13.22
CA LEU A 13 25.24 5.77 -14.20
C LEU A 13 23.86 6.26 -13.70
N GLY A 14 23.78 6.82 -12.50
CA GLY A 14 22.55 7.35 -11.92
C GLY A 14 22.77 8.04 -10.57
N GLY A 15 21.80 8.85 -10.14
CA GLY A 15 21.82 9.46 -8.80
C GLY A 15 21.70 8.38 -7.72
N ARG A 16 22.43 8.55 -6.61
CA ARG A 16 22.20 7.72 -5.41
C ARG A 16 20.75 7.94 -4.98
N THR A 17 20.01 6.86 -4.78
CA THR A 17 18.66 6.92 -4.20
C THR A 17 18.76 7.73 -2.91
N PRO A 18 18.06 8.87 -2.77
CA PRO A 18 18.16 9.68 -1.57
C PRO A 18 17.79 8.83 -0.35
N GLY A 19 18.68 8.80 0.64
CA GLY A 19 18.34 8.30 1.97
C GLY A 19 17.27 9.20 2.56
N TRP A 20 16.12 8.62 2.90
CA TRP A 20 14.92 9.20 3.50
C TRP A 20 15.21 10.11 4.73
N PRO A 21 14.34 11.08 5.08
CA PRO A 21 12.89 10.92 5.10
C PRO A 21 12.16 12.07 4.39
N GLU A 22 11.81 11.87 3.12
CA GLU A 22 10.81 12.71 2.48
C GLU A 22 9.51 11.93 2.39
N GLU A 23 8.72 12.11 3.44
CA GLU A 23 7.31 11.81 3.61
C GLU A 23 6.61 11.32 2.32
N GLN A 24 6.27 10.03 2.32
CA GLN A 24 5.11 9.49 1.60
C GLN A 24 4.99 9.94 0.13
N ARG A 25 5.92 9.48 -0.72
CA ARG A 25 5.79 9.58 -2.18
C ARG A 25 4.74 8.61 -2.75
N THR A 26 3.51 8.66 -2.25
CA THR A 26 2.37 8.26 -3.06
C THR A 26 2.21 9.30 -4.17
N ALA A 27 2.22 8.85 -5.41
CA ALA A 27 2.02 9.75 -6.55
C ALA A 27 0.65 10.44 -6.46
N SER A 28 0.53 11.67 -6.96
CA SER A 28 -0.70 12.48 -6.82
C SER A 28 -1.95 11.77 -7.34
N TRP A 29 -1.82 10.95 -8.38
CA TRP A 29 -2.90 10.15 -8.95
C TRP A 29 -3.47 9.13 -7.95
N VAL A 30 -2.71 8.71 -6.94
CA VAL A 30 -3.18 7.80 -5.88
C VAL A 30 -4.35 8.43 -5.14
N LYS A 31 -4.27 9.73 -4.81
CA LYS A 31 -5.36 10.43 -4.11
C LYS A 31 -6.64 10.54 -4.94
N GLU A 32 -6.50 10.59 -6.27
CA GLU A 32 -7.61 10.74 -7.21
C GLU A 32 -8.19 9.40 -7.70
N THR A 33 -7.35 8.38 -7.82
CA THR A 33 -7.70 7.11 -8.49
C THR A 33 -7.93 5.97 -7.50
N CYS A 34 -7.22 5.96 -6.36
CA CYS A 34 -7.32 4.87 -5.40
C CYS A 34 -8.54 5.01 -4.50
N SER A 35 -8.99 3.90 -3.94
CA SER A 35 -10.14 3.91 -3.02
C SER A 35 -9.68 4.37 -1.62
N ASN A 36 -10.61 4.99 -0.87
CA ASN A 36 -10.35 5.33 0.52
C ASN A 36 -10.30 4.07 1.40
N ASN A 37 -9.83 4.22 2.64
CA ASN A 37 -9.93 3.19 3.67
C ASN A 37 -11.38 2.69 3.82
N HIS A 38 -11.56 1.38 3.96
CA HIS A 38 -12.88 0.71 4.01
C HIS A 38 -13.77 0.86 2.77
N GLU A 39 -13.29 1.46 1.68
CA GLU A 39 -14.05 1.60 0.44
C GLU A 39 -13.79 0.43 -0.51
N ASN A 40 -14.75 0.16 -1.41
CA ASN A 40 -14.60 -0.92 -2.38
C ASN A 40 -13.45 -0.61 -3.36
N CYS A 41 -12.42 -1.43 -3.31
CA CYS A 41 -11.21 -1.28 -4.12
C CYS A 41 -11.09 -2.35 -5.21
N MET A 42 -12.14 -3.13 -5.48
CA MET A 42 -12.19 -4.12 -6.57
C MET A 42 -11.77 -3.54 -7.92
N THR A 43 -12.26 -2.33 -8.23
CA THR A 43 -12.01 -1.64 -9.50
C THR A 43 -10.67 -0.92 -9.51
N SER A 44 -10.37 -0.16 -8.45
CA SER A 44 -9.15 0.66 -8.35
C SER A 44 -7.89 -0.16 -8.09
N ARG A 45 -8.02 -1.28 -7.36
CA ARG A 45 -6.94 -2.17 -6.90
C ARG A 45 -5.81 -1.43 -6.19
N CYS A 46 -6.12 -0.30 -5.57
CA CYS A 46 -5.16 0.49 -4.82
C CYS A 46 -5.86 1.29 -3.72
N CYS A 47 -5.09 1.63 -2.69
CA CYS A 47 -5.57 2.33 -1.50
C CYS A 47 -4.86 3.67 -1.35
N LYS A 48 -5.61 4.69 -0.90
CA LYS A 48 -5.02 6.01 -0.63
C LYS A 48 -4.13 6.02 0.60
N ASP A 49 -4.54 5.29 1.63
CA ASP A 49 -3.88 5.33 2.92
C ASP A 49 -2.55 4.57 2.92
N PRO A 50 -1.48 5.14 3.50
CA PRO A 50 -0.18 4.51 3.57
C PRO A 50 -0.22 3.27 4.45
N GLY A 51 0.40 2.18 4.00
CA GLY A 51 0.38 0.89 4.69
C GLY A 51 -0.89 0.08 4.47
N HIS A 52 -1.90 0.63 3.77
CA HIS A 52 -3.10 -0.11 3.40
C HIS A 52 -2.87 -0.95 2.14
N GLN A 53 -3.66 -2.00 2.05
CA GLN A 53 -3.69 -2.93 0.94
C GLN A 53 -5.15 -3.24 0.60
N CYS A 54 -5.43 -3.31 -0.69
CA CYS A 54 -6.74 -3.77 -1.13
C CYS A 54 -6.79 -5.29 -1.00
N PHE A 55 -7.73 -5.78 -0.20
CA PHE A 55 -7.95 -7.19 0.08
C PHE A 55 -9.32 -7.63 -0.41
N GLU A 56 -9.35 -8.69 -1.19
CA GLU A 56 -10.58 -9.31 -1.67
C GLU A 56 -11.29 -10.02 -0.52
N LYS A 57 -12.53 -9.62 -0.25
CA LYS A 57 -13.44 -10.38 0.60
C LYS A 57 -14.01 -11.53 -0.22
N ASP A 58 -14.70 -11.19 -1.30
CA ASP A 58 -15.33 -12.12 -2.24
C ASP A 58 -15.29 -11.57 -3.67
N SER A 59 -15.80 -12.33 -4.64
CA SER A 59 -15.79 -11.95 -6.06
C SER A 59 -16.53 -10.66 -6.39
N SER A 60 -17.27 -10.09 -5.44
CA SER A 60 -18.04 -8.86 -5.60
C SER A 60 -17.52 -7.69 -4.74
N PHE A 61 -16.62 -7.96 -3.78
CA PHE A 61 -16.20 -6.95 -2.81
C PHE A 61 -14.73 -7.11 -2.41
N ALA A 62 -13.99 -6.00 -2.45
CA ALA A 62 -12.66 -5.90 -1.89
C ALA A 62 -12.54 -4.60 -1.12
N MET A 63 -11.78 -4.60 -0.04
CA MET A 63 -11.70 -3.47 0.86
C MET A 63 -10.25 -3.08 1.12
N CYS A 64 -9.99 -1.78 1.22
CA CYS A 64 -8.72 -1.26 1.69
C CYS A 64 -8.58 -1.43 3.19
N ALA A 65 -7.65 -2.27 3.64
CA ALA A 65 -7.37 -2.51 5.05
C ALA A 65 -5.84 -2.63 5.28
N PRO A 66 -5.35 -2.37 6.50
CA PRO A 66 -3.92 -2.55 6.82
C PRO A 66 -3.55 -4.05 6.87
N SER A 67 -4.48 -4.87 7.37
CA SER A 67 -4.36 -6.31 7.50
C SER A 67 -5.64 -6.99 7.08
N CYS A 68 -5.54 -8.23 6.64
CA CYS A 68 -6.69 -9.08 6.36
C CYS A 68 -6.49 -10.45 7.00
N THR A 69 -7.56 -10.98 7.58
CA THR A 69 -7.59 -12.30 8.20
C THR A 69 -8.47 -13.20 7.37
N GLU A 70 -7.89 -14.27 6.81
CA GLU A 70 -8.63 -15.24 6.01
C GLU A 70 -9.71 -15.92 6.86
N GLY A 71 -10.89 -16.11 6.26
CA GLY A 71 -12.01 -16.80 6.90
C GLY A 71 -13.15 -15.87 7.30
N MET A 72 -14.00 -16.34 8.21
CA MET A 72 -15.20 -15.61 8.59
C MET A 72 -14.87 -14.46 9.53
N ASN A 73 -15.13 -13.23 9.08
CA ASN A 73 -15.10 -12.08 9.95
C ASN A 73 -16.41 -12.02 10.75
N LEU A 74 -16.34 -12.20 12.08
CA LEU A 74 -17.50 -12.16 12.97
C LEU A 74 -18.13 -10.77 13.07
N GLU A 75 -17.41 -9.72 12.66
CA GLU A 75 -17.92 -8.35 12.61
C GLU A 75 -18.89 -8.12 11.45
N ASP A 76 -18.81 -8.97 10.42
CA ASP A 76 -19.60 -8.85 9.19
C ASP A 76 -20.92 -9.62 9.34
N ARG A 77 -21.77 -9.11 10.25
CA ARG A 77 -23.03 -9.76 10.64
C ARG A 77 -24.06 -9.84 9.51
N TRP A 78 -23.90 -9.03 8.46
CA TRP A 78 -24.82 -8.95 7.32
C TRP A 78 -24.33 -9.75 6.12
N ASP A 79 -23.02 -9.76 5.84
CA ASP A 79 -22.43 -10.55 4.76
C ASP A 79 -21.53 -11.66 5.34
N TRP A 80 -22.17 -12.77 5.72
CA TRP A 80 -21.54 -14.03 6.17
C TRP A 80 -20.80 -14.74 5.03
N LYS A 81 -19.78 -14.08 4.47
CA LYS A 81 -18.89 -14.64 3.47
C LYS A 81 -17.48 -14.69 4.04
N PRO A 82 -16.75 -15.80 3.84
CA PRO A 82 -15.35 -15.85 4.23
C PRO A 82 -14.56 -14.84 3.41
N TRP A 83 -13.71 -14.07 4.06
CA TRP A 83 -12.74 -13.22 3.39
C TRP A 83 -11.68 -14.10 2.74
N SER A 84 -11.52 -13.96 1.42
CA SER A 84 -10.42 -14.61 0.69
C SER A 84 -9.07 -13.95 0.99
N CYS A 85 -9.05 -12.70 1.48
CA CYS A 85 -7.86 -11.88 1.72
C CYS A 85 -6.88 -11.83 0.56
N LYS A 86 -7.37 -12.04 -0.66
CA LYS A 86 -6.52 -12.01 -1.85
C LYS A 86 -6.05 -10.60 -2.07
N VAL A 87 -4.74 -10.46 -2.24
CA VAL A 87 -4.10 -9.16 -2.40
C VAL A 87 -4.39 -8.60 -3.79
N LEU A 88 -5.10 -7.48 -3.87
CA LEU A 88 -5.41 -6.81 -5.12
C LEU A 88 -4.53 -5.56 -5.26
N GLY A 89 -3.59 -5.60 -6.20
CA GLY A 89 -2.66 -4.50 -6.46
C GLY A 89 -1.60 -4.30 -5.37
N ALA A 90 -0.86 -3.20 -5.45
CA ALA A 90 0.30 -2.95 -4.61
C ALA A 90 -0.05 -2.33 -3.25
N ARG A 91 0.72 -2.67 -2.22
CA ARG A 91 0.65 -2.00 -0.91
C ARG A 91 1.06 -0.55 -1.08
N THR A 92 0.27 0.34 -0.50
CA THR A 92 0.57 1.76 -0.54
C THR A 92 1.84 2.01 0.29
N PRO A 93 2.93 2.48 -0.33
CA PRO A 93 4.19 2.66 0.38
C PRO A 93 4.06 3.80 1.38
N GLY A 94 4.35 3.50 2.65
CA GLY A 94 4.32 4.45 3.75
C GLY A 94 3.97 3.74 5.05
N ALA A 95 4.46 4.28 6.17
CA ALA A 95 3.93 3.90 7.48
C ALA A 95 2.53 4.54 7.63
N PRO A 96 1.59 3.90 8.35
CA PRO A 96 0.38 4.60 8.80
C PRO A 96 0.81 5.90 9.48
N PRO A 97 0.06 7.02 9.31
CA PRO A 97 0.42 8.28 9.93
C PRO A 97 0.63 8.03 11.41
N VAL A 98 1.87 8.20 11.87
CA VAL A 98 2.16 8.21 13.29
C VAL A 98 1.41 9.44 13.79
N ILE A 99 0.38 9.26 14.62
CA ILE A 99 -0.38 10.37 15.22
C ILE A 99 0.58 11.03 16.23
N THR A 100 1.58 11.75 15.74
CA THR A 100 2.51 12.54 16.56
C THR A 100 2.09 14.01 16.63
N GLU A 101 0.93 14.36 16.06
CA GLU A 101 0.41 15.71 16.20
C GLU A 101 -0.18 15.88 17.62
N PRO A 102 0.35 16.82 18.44
CA PRO A 102 -0.24 17.10 19.73
C PRO A 102 -1.64 17.67 19.49
N ARG A 103 -2.62 17.13 20.23
CA ARG A 103 -3.99 17.64 20.31
C ARG A 103 -3.95 19.18 20.34
N PRO A 104 -4.58 19.91 19.40
CA PRO A 104 -4.64 21.37 19.52
C PRO A 104 -5.33 21.69 20.84
N ALA A 105 -4.61 22.33 21.74
CA ALA A 105 -5.19 22.89 22.95
C ALA A 105 -6.08 24.07 22.53
N SER A 106 -7.23 24.16 23.22
CA SER A 106 -8.29 25.16 23.07
C SER A 106 -7.82 26.60 22.99
#